data_AF-A0A1D1YH62-F1
#
_entry.id   AF-A0A1D1YH62-F1
#
_cell.length_a   1.000
_cell.length_b   1.000
_cell.length_c   1.000
_cell.angle_alpha   90.00
_cell.angle_beta   90.00
_cell.angle_gamma   90.00
#
_symmetry.space_group_name_H-M   'P 1'
#
loop_
_entity.id
_entity.type
_entity.pdbx_description
1 polymer ?
#
loop_
_entity_poly.entity_id
_entity_poly.type
_entity_poly.pdbx_seq_one_letter_code
_entity_poly.pdbx_strand_id
1 'polypeptide(L)'
;MEGGSGGSDVELLCKTLQVEHKLFYFDLKENPRGRYLKISEKTSATRSTIIVPDTGVVWFHQIFSYFVNTVEEEAGSKELQLDTKVFYFDVGENKRGRFLKISEASANRNRSTIIVPAGGTQEGWAAFRDILAQIILSNQMMLALGL
;
A
#
# COMPACT_ATOMS: atom_id res chain seq x y z
N MET A 1 -22.33 9.21 -8.13
CA MET A 1 -22.74 8.39 -6.98
C MET A 1 -21.48 8.04 -6.19
N GLU A 2 -21.14 8.87 -5.20
CA GLU A 2 -20.02 8.61 -4.29
C GLU A 2 -20.52 7.67 -3.19
N GLY A 3 -19.95 6.47 -3.12
CA GLY A 3 -20.28 5.47 -2.11
C GLY A 3 -19.56 5.78 -0.79
N GLY A 4 -20.30 6.38 0.14
CA GLY A 4 -20.54 5.82 1.47
C GLY A 4 -19.48 5.96 2.57
N SER A 5 -19.95 6.53 3.70
CA SER A 5 -19.45 6.45 5.08
C SER A 5 -18.33 7.41 5.47
N GLY A 6 -18.66 8.68 5.74
CA GLY A 6 -17.70 9.73 6.13
C GLY A 6 -17.90 10.31 7.53
N GLY A 7 -18.49 9.56 8.47
CA GLY A 7 -18.88 10.08 9.78
C GLY A 7 -17.88 9.91 10.93
N SER A 8 -16.81 9.11 10.78
CA SER A 8 -15.96 8.71 11.91
C SER A 8 -14.46 8.71 11.66
N ASP A 9 -14.03 8.93 10.42
CA ASP A 9 -12.65 8.69 10.02
C ASP A 9 -11.89 10.01 9.95
N VAL A 10 -11.01 10.22 10.92
CA VAL A 10 -10.11 11.38 10.98
C VAL A 10 -8.93 11.10 10.05
N GLU A 11 -8.64 12.03 9.14
CA GLU A 11 -7.44 11.96 8.31
C GLU A 11 -6.25 12.56 9.07
N LEU A 12 -5.20 11.75 9.26
CA LEU A 12 -4.00 12.14 10.00
C LEU A 12 -2.90 12.62 9.05
N LEU A 13 -2.73 11.94 7.92
CA LEU A 13 -1.70 12.22 6.93
C LEU A 13 -2.17 11.74 5.55
N CYS A 14 -1.91 12.55 4.52
CA CYS A 14 -2.07 12.16 3.13
C CYS A 14 -0.74 12.32 2.39
N LYS A 15 -0.37 11.33 1.58
CA LYS A 15 0.74 11.41 0.62
C LYS A 15 0.30 10.88 -0.73
N THR A 16 0.96 11.35 -1.79
CA THR A 16 0.73 10.88 -3.15
C THR A 16 2.04 10.43 -3.79
N LEU A 17 1.92 9.49 -4.73
CA LEU A 17 3.04 9.03 -5.54
C LEU A 17 2.56 8.77 -6.97
N GLN A 18 3.17 9.45 -7.93
CA GLN A 18 2.98 9.14 -9.35
C GLN A 18 4.05 8.12 -9.77
N VAL A 19 3.63 6.97 -10.30
CA VAL A 19 4.52 6.01 -10.96
C VAL A 19 3.95 5.71 -12.34
N GLU A 20 4.71 6.04 -13.38
CA GLU A 20 4.25 6.01 -14.76
C GLU A 20 2.92 6.79 -14.93
N HIS A 21 1.86 6.11 -15.38
CA HIS A 21 0.51 6.62 -15.61
C HIS A 21 -0.43 6.37 -14.42
N LYS A 22 0.09 5.85 -13.30
CA LYS A 22 -0.69 5.52 -12.10
C LYS A 22 -0.41 6.54 -11.00
N LEU A 23 -1.47 6.97 -10.33
CA LEU A 23 -1.40 7.84 -9.16
C LEU A 23 -1.83 7.06 -7.92
N PHE A 24 -0.94 6.97 -6.93
CA PHE A 24 -1.21 6.35 -5.65
C PHE A 24 -1.51 7.41 -4.60
N TYR A 25 -2.52 7.14 -3.78
CA TYR A 25 -2.87 7.93 -2.60
C TYR A 25 -2.66 7.07 -1.35
N PHE A 26 -2.00 7.63 -0.35
CA PHE A 26 -1.70 7.01 0.92
C PHE A 26 -2.34 7.86 2.01
N ASP A 27 -3.51 7.42 2.48
CA ASP A 27 -4.28 8.15 3.48
C ASP A 27 -4.17 7.38 4.80
N LEU A 28 -3.36 7.88 5.74
CA LEU A 28 -3.34 7.38 7.11
C LEU A 28 -4.52 8.02 7.85
N LYS A 29 -5.41 7.17 8.35
CA LYS A 29 -6.67 7.58 8.97
C LYS A 29 -6.86 6.87 10.30
N GLU A 30 -7.66 7.46 11.15
CA GLU A 30 -8.05 6.90 12.45
C GLU A 30 -9.56 6.88 12.59
N ASN A 31 -10.07 5.79 13.16
CA ASN A 31 -11.46 5.68 13.57
C ASN A 31 -11.53 4.93 14.92
N PRO A 32 -12.72 4.74 15.52
CA PRO A 32 -12.82 4.06 16.82
C PRO A 32 -12.27 2.63 16.87
N ARG A 33 -11.96 2.01 15.73
CA ARG A 33 -11.33 0.67 15.66
C ARG A 33 -9.80 0.73 15.61
N GLY A 34 -9.22 1.92 15.53
CA GLY A 34 -7.78 2.16 15.43
C GLY A 34 -7.36 2.84 14.13
N ARG A 35 -6.04 2.94 13.96
CA ARG A 35 -5.41 3.53 12.77
C ARG A 35 -5.29 2.53 11.63
N TYR A 36 -5.39 3.04 10.42
CA TYR A 36 -5.19 2.25 9.23
C TYR A 36 -4.66 3.13 8.09
N LEU A 37 -3.88 2.52 7.21
CA LEU A 37 -3.42 3.11 5.98
C LEU A 37 -4.30 2.64 4.81
N LYS A 38 -4.98 3.59 4.18
CA LYS A 38 -5.72 3.36 2.93
C LYS A 38 -4.79 3.66 1.76
N ILE A 39 -4.53 2.65 0.93
CA ILE A 39 -3.71 2.82 -0.26
C ILE A 39 -4.60 2.67 -1.48
N SER A 40 -4.79 3.76 -2.21
CA SER A 40 -5.58 3.78 -3.45
C SER A 40 -4.68 3.86 -4.67
N GLU A 41 -4.84 2.96 -5.63
CA GLU A 41 -4.31 3.11 -6.98
C GLU A 41 -5.38 3.76 -7.86
N LYS A 42 -5.03 4.83 -8.56
CA LYS A 42 -5.87 5.49 -9.55
C LYS A 42 -5.21 5.44 -10.92
N THR A 43 -5.95 4.97 -11.90
CA THR A 43 -5.64 5.11 -13.34
C THR A 43 -6.66 6.03 -14.00
N SER A 44 -6.57 6.22 -15.32
CA SER A 44 -7.62 6.91 -16.09
C SER A 44 -8.95 6.14 -16.09
N ALA A 45 -8.91 4.81 -15.95
CA ALA A 45 -10.08 3.95 -16.11
C ALA A 45 -10.66 3.47 -14.77
N THR A 46 -9.82 3.24 -13.78
CA THR A 46 -10.20 2.54 -12.55
C THR A 46 -9.56 3.15 -11.32
N ARG A 47 -10.19 2.92 -10.18
CA ARG A 47 -9.61 3.11 -8.86
C ARG A 47 -9.76 1.83 -8.06
N SER A 48 -8.67 1.33 -7.51
CA SER A 48 -8.66 0.19 -6.58
C SER A 48 -8.05 0.62 -5.25
N THR A 49 -8.38 -0.08 -4.18
CA THR A 49 -7.97 0.35 -2.83
C THR A 49 -7.84 -0.84 -1.89
N ILE A 50 -6.65 -0.95 -1.29
CA ILE A 50 -6.40 -1.85 -0.16
C ILE A 50 -6.39 -1.07 1.15
N ILE A 51 -6.76 -1.74 2.24
CA ILE A 51 -6.77 -1.17 3.60
C ILE A 51 -5.83 -1.97 4.49
N VAL A 52 -4.76 -1.34 4.95
CA VAL A 52 -3.71 -1.96 5.76
C VAL A 52 -3.84 -1.45 7.20
N PRO A 53 -4.01 -2.32 8.22
CA PRO A 53 -3.88 -1.90 9.62
C PRO A 53 -2.54 -1.20 9.85
N ASP A 54 -2.47 -0.20 10.73
CA ASP A 54 -1.21 0.57 10.93
C ASP A 54 -0.05 -0.32 11.39
N THR A 55 -0.35 -1.32 12.22
CA THR A 55 0.57 -2.39 12.65
C THR A 55 1.18 -3.19 11.48
N GLY A 56 0.52 -3.21 10.33
CA GLY A 56 0.95 -3.87 9.11
C GLY A 56 1.92 -3.07 8.23
N VAL A 57 1.97 -1.75 8.40
CA VAL A 57 2.67 -0.85 7.45
C VAL A 57 4.18 -1.09 7.47
N VAL A 58 4.75 -1.41 8.64
CA VAL A 58 6.17 -1.77 8.77
C VAL A 58 6.54 -3.02 7.99
N TRP A 59 5.65 -4.03 7.96
CA TRP A 59 5.85 -5.25 7.20
C TRP A 59 5.76 -5.02 5.70
N PHE A 60 4.83 -4.16 5.25
CA PHE A 60 4.80 -3.69 3.86
C PHE A 60 6.13 -3.03 3.47
N HIS A 61 6.65 -2.12 4.30
CA HIS A 61 7.95 -1.47 4.07
C HIS A 61 9.09 -2.49 3.94
N GLN A 62 9.14 -3.50 4.81
CA GLN A 62 10.15 -4.56 4.74
C GLN A 62 10.01 -5.42 3.48
N ILE A 63 8.80 -5.78 3.08
CA ILE A 63 8.54 -6.56 1.86
C ILE A 63 8.95 -5.77 0.61
N PHE A 64 8.61 -4.48 0.54
CA PHE A 64 9.10 -3.62 -0.55
C PHE A 64 10.63 -3.50 -0.52
N SER A 65 11.24 -3.40 0.66
CA SER A 65 12.70 -3.40 0.79
C SER A 65 13.31 -4.70 0.28
N TYR A 66 12.69 -5.85 0.54
CA TYR A 66 13.09 -7.13 -0.04
C TYR A 66 13.06 -7.07 -1.57
N PHE A 67 11.94 -6.69 -2.18
CA PHE A 67 11.82 -6.67 -3.64
C PHE A 67 12.73 -5.65 -4.33
N VAL A 68 13.03 -4.51 -3.68
CA VAL A 68 14.00 -3.53 -4.20
C VAL A 68 15.42 -4.07 -4.20
N ASN A 69 15.78 -4.93 -3.24
CA ASN A 69 17.15 -5.44 -3.10
C ASN A 69 17.36 -6.86 -3.67
N THR A 70 16.29 -7.51 -4.17
CA THR A 70 16.36 -8.88 -4.67
C THR A 70 16.52 -8.88 -6.18
N VAL A 71 17.42 -9.72 -6.68
CA VAL A 71 17.58 -9.97 -8.11
C VAL A 71 16.39 -10.78 -8.64
N GLU A 72 16.01 -10.51 -9.89
CA GLU A 72 14.74 -10.95 -10.48
C GLU A 72 14.46 -12.45 -10.39
N GLU A 73 15.46 -13.27 -10.70
CA GLU A 73 15.34 -14.73 -10.75
C GLU A 73 15.07 -15.37 -9.38
N GLU A 74 15.26 -14.62 -8.29
CA GLU A 74 15.11 -15.07 -6.91
C GLU A 74 13.86 -14.47 -6.22
N ALA A 75 13.13 -13.59 -6.91
CA ALA A 75 11.98 -12.88 -6.34
C ALA A 75 10.72 -13.76 -6.31
N GLY A 76 10.60 -14.62 -5.29
CA GLY A 76 9.37 -15.36 -5.00
C GLY A 76 8.23 -14.50 -4.41
N SER A 77 6.99 -15.00 -4.50
CA SER A 77 5.82 -14.39 -3.86
C SER A 77 5.98 -14.29 -2.34
N LYS A 78 5.36 -13.27 -1.74
CA LYS A 78 5.25 -13.12 -0.28
C LYS A 78 3.79 -13.09 0.16
N GLU A 79 3.54 -13.58 1.36
CA GLU A 79 2.23 -13.52 2.02
C GLU A 79 2.39 -12.81 3.36
N LEU A 80 1.40 -11.99 3.71
CA LEU A 80 1.32 -11.30 5.00
C LEU A 80 -0.10 -11.41 5.55
N GLN A 81 -0.27 -12.18 6.62
CA GLN A 81 -1.52 -12.25 7.35
C GLN A 81 -1.55 -11.17 8.45
N LEU A 82 -2.63 -10.37 8.45
CA LEU A 82 -2.90 -9.33 9.45
C LEU A 82 -4.36 -9.41 9.88
N ASP A 83 -4.59 -9.81 11.12
CA ASP A 83 -5.93 -10.04 11.68
C ASP A 83 -6.77 -10.96 10.78
N THR A 84 -7.85 -10.42 10.21
CA THR A 84 -8.79 -11.10 9.30
C THR A 84 -8.45 -10.92 7.82
N LYS A 85 -7.32 -10.28 7.52
CA LYS A 85 -6.85 -9.98 6.17
C LYS A 85 -5.61 -10.80 5.83
N VAL A 86 -5.50 -11.19 4.58
CA VAL A 86 -4.29 -11.78 4.01
C VAL A 86 -3.89 -10.95 2.79
N PHE A 87 -2.64 -10.54 2.75
CA PHE A 87 -2.05 -9.80 1.65
C PHE A 87 -1.09 -10.69 0.86
N TYR A 88 -1.27 -10.74 -0.45
CA TYR A 88 -0.40 -11.46 -1.36
C TYR A 88 0.40 -10.47 -2.21
N PHE A 89 1.70 -10.69 -2.31
CA PHE A 89 2.65 -9.87 -3.05
C PHE A 89 3.29 -10.74 -4.13
N ASP A 90 2.93 -10.46 -5.38
CA ASP A 90 3.38 -11.25 -6.54
C ASP A 90 4.11 -10.33 -7.52
N VAL A 91 5.35 -10.67 -7.85
CA VAL A 91 6.06 -10.01 -8.96
C VAL A 91 5.50 -10.54 -10.27
N GLY A 92 5.24 -9.65 -11.20
CA GLY A 92 4.85 -9.99 -12.56
C GLY A 92 5.53 -9.08 -13.57
N GLU A 93 5.53 -9.53 -14.82
CA GLU A 93 6.07 -8.78 -15.95
C GLU A 93 5.08 -8.83 -17.12
N ASN A 94 4.96 -7.72 -17.84
CA ASN A 94 4.25 -7.66 -19.11
C ASN A 94 4.97 -6.71 -20.07
N LYS A 95 4.41 -6.47 -21.26
CA LYS A 95 5.01 -5.58 -22.29
C LYS A 95 5.32 -4.15 -21.81
N ARG A 96 4.75 -3.72 -20.68
CA ARG A 96 4.95 -2.40 -20.08
C ARG A 96 6.05 -2.40 -19.02
N GLY A 97 6.58 -3.56 -18.68
CA GLY A 97 7.60 -3.76 -17.66
C GLY A 97 7.10 -4.55 -16.46
N ARG A 98 7.97 -4.62 -15.45
CA ARG A 98 7.74 -5.34 -14.19
C ARG A 98 6.83 -4.56 -13.25
N PHE A 99 6.08 -5.28 -12.42
CA PHE A 99 5.19 -4.72 -11.43
C PHE A 99 5.06 -5.65 -10.22
N LEU A 100 4.74 -5.06 -9.07
CA LEU A 100 4.35 -5.78 -7.88
C LEU A 100 2.83 -5.71 -7.75
N LYS A 101 2.18 -6.86 -7.82
CA LYS A 101 0.74 -6.99 -7.60
C LYS A 101 0.49 -7.26 -6.12
N ILE A 102 -0.31 -6.41 -5.49
CA ILE A 102 -0.66 -6.53 -4.07
C ILE A 102 -2.15 -6.80 -3.97
N SER A 103 -2.51 -7.98 -3.49
CA SER A 103 -3.90 -8.38 -3.31
C SER A 103 -4.30 -8.41 -1.84
N GLU A 104 -5.35 -7.70 -1.47
CA GLU A 104 -6.02 -7.81 -0.16
C GLU A 104 -7.15 -8.83 -0.26
N ALA A 105 -7.07 -9.93 0.48
CA ALA A 105 -8.17 -10.85 0.74
C ALA A 105 -8.66 -10.64 2.18
N SER A 106 -9.99 -10.62 2.38
CA SER A 106 -10.61 -10.40 3.68
C SER A 106 -11.90 -11.20 3.75
N ALA A 107 -12.19 -11.86 4.86
CA ALA A 107 -13.41 -12.68 5.01
C ALA A 107 -14.71 -11.89 4.71
N ASN A 108 -14.69 -10.59 4.98
CA ASN A 108 -15.85 -9.71 4.89
C ASN A 108 -15.86 -8.77 3.67
N ARG A 109 -14.93 -8.93 2.71
CA ARG A 109 -14.83 -8.03 1.54
C ARG A 109 -14.36 -8.78 0.31
N ASN A 110 -14.88 -8.39 -0.85
CA ASN A 110 -14.31 -8.81 -2.13
C ASN A 110 -12.81 -8.48 -2.19
N ARG A 111 -12.04 -9.41 -2.77
CA ARG A 111 -10.60 -9.23 -2.98
C ARG A 111 -10.35 -7.92 -3.72
N SER A 112 -9.48 -7.07 -3.17
CA SER A 112 -9.01 -5.87 -3.85
C SER A 112 -7.57 -6.04 -4.27
N THR A 113 -7.15 -5.33 -5.31
CA THR A 113 -5.77 -5.43 -5.83
C THR A 113 -5.29 -4.08 -6.31
N ILE A 114 -4.07 -3.73 -5.92
CA ILE A 114 -3.31 -2.63 -6.52
C ILE A 114 -2.09 -3.19 -7.27
N ILE A 115 -1.63 -2.48 -8.29
CA ILE A 115 -0.48 -2.86 -9.11
C ILE A 115 0.54 -1.72 -9.08
N VAL A 116 1.67 -1.94 -8.44
CA VAL A 116 2.76 -0.96 -8.32
C VAL A 116 3.82 -1.26 -9.39
N PRO A 117 3.96 -0.44 -10.44
CA PRO A 117 4.99 -0.65 -11.44
C PRO A 117 6.37 -0.50 -10.81
N ALA A 118 7.33 -1.30 -11.27
CA ALA A 118 8.73 -1.09 -10.92
C ALA A 118 9.23 0.25 -11.45
N GLY A 119 8.69 0.73 -12.58
CA GLY A 119 9.33 1.79 -13.36
C GLY A 119 10.59 1.27 -14.05
N GLY A 120 11.23 2.10 -14.89
CA GLY A 120 12.35 1.67 -15.74
C GLY A 120 13.49 0.98 -14.96
N THR A 121 13.91 1.56 -13.85
CA THR A 121 15.04 1.12 -13.00
C THR A 121 14.61 0.71 -11.58
N GLN A 122 13.37 0.20 -11.39
CA GLN A 122 12.78 -0.12 -10.07
C GLN A 122 12.49 1.08 -9.14
N GLU A 123 12.63 2.32 -9.64
CA GLU A 123 12.34 3.55 -8.89
C GLU A 123 10.92 3.59 -8.31
N GLY A 124 9.93 2.99 -8.96
CA GLY A 124 8.56 2.94 -8.48
C GLY A 124 8.42 2.17 -7.17
N TRP A 125 9.12 1.03 -7.04
CA TRP A 125 9.10 0.24 -5.80
C TRP A 125 9.91 0.93 -4.69
N ALA A 126 11.05 1.52 -5.02
CA ALA A 126 11.85 2.29 -4.07
C ALA A 126 11.08 3.52 -3.55
N ALA A 127 10.43 4.28 -4.43
CA ALA A 127 9.63 5.42 -4.03
C ALA A 127 8.42 5.02 -3.17
N PHE A 128 7.76 3.89 -3.50
CA PHE A 128 6.67 3.35 -2.69
C PHE A 128 7.17 2.97 -1.28
N ARG A 129 8.30 2.27 -1.18
CA ARG A 129 8.98 1.97 0.09
C ARG A 129 9.25 3.24 0.90
N ASP A 130 9.82 4.26 0.26
CA ASP A 130 10.23 5.48 0.95
C ASP A 130 9.02 6.27 1.47
N ILE A 131 7.90 6.27 0.75
CA ILE A 131 6.63 6.83 1.24
C ILE A 131 6.14 6.06 2.47
N LEU A 132 6.19 4.72 2.47
CA LEU A 132 5.84 3.92 3.65
C LEU A 132 6.74 4.25 4.85
N ALA A 133 8.05 4.40 4.64
CA ALA A 133 8.99 4.79 5.69
C ALA A 133 8.63 6.16 6.30
N GLN A 134 8.31 7.14 5.47
CA GLN A 134 7.85 8.46 5.94
C GLN A 134 6.55 8.35 6.75
N ILE A 135 5.59 7.54 6.30
CA ILE A 135 4.32 7.33 7.01
C ILE A 135 4.55 6.68 8.37
N ILE A 136 5.44 5.68 8.45
CA ILE A 136 5.80 5.01 9.71
C ILE A 136 6.37 6.03 10.70
N LEU A 137 7.34 6.83 10.26
CA LEU A 137 7.96 7.86 11.10
C LEU A 137 6.95 8.91 11.56
N SER A 138 6.09 9.40 10.66
CA SER A 138 5.03 10.34 11.01
C SER A 138 4.02 9.74 12.00
N ASN A 139 3.61 8.49 11.82
CA ASN A 139 2.68 7.82 12.74
C ASN A 139 3.29 7.66 14.14
N GLN A 140 4.55 7.23 14.23
CA GLN A 140 5.27 7.12 15.50
C GLN A 140 5.39 8.47 16.20
N MET A 141 5.67 9.54 15.47
CA MET A 141 5.73 10.89 16.02
C MET A 141 4.37 11.35 16.55
N MET A 142 3.27 11.12 15.80
CA MET A 142 1.92 11.48 16.26
C MET A 142 1.57 10.74 17.56
N LEU A 143 1.82 9.43 17.61
CA LEU A 143 1.60 8.63 18.83
C LEU A 143 2.42 9.14 20.02
N ALA A 144 3.69 9.52 19.80
CA ALA A 144 4.54 10.08 20.85
C ALA A 144 4.06 11.45 21.37
N LEU A 145 3.35 12.21 20.53
CA LEU A 145 2.75 13.51 20.86
C LEU A 145 1.32 13.40 21.40
N GLY A 146 0.75 12.19 21.48
CA GLY A 146 -0.64 11.98 21.89
C GLY A 146 -1.67 12.51 20.89
N LEU A 147 -1.27 12.64 19.62
CA LEU A 147 -2.11 12.98 18.47
C LEU A 147 -2.56 11.72 17.77
#